data_AF-A0A239J6U0-F1
#
_entry.id   AF-A0A239J6U0-F1
#
_cell.length_a   1.000
_cell.length_b   1.000
_cell.length_c   1.000
_cell.angle_alpha   90.00
_cell.angle_beta   90.00
_cell.angle_gamma   90.00
#
_symmetry.space_group_name_H-M   'P 1'
#
loop_
_entity.id
_entity.type
_entity.pdbx_description
1 polymer ?
#
loop_
_entity_poly.entity_id
_entity_poly.type
_entity_poly.pdbx_seq_one_letter_code
_entity_poly.pdbx_strand_id
1 'polypeptide(L)'
;MEPRLSRRALFGRGPDPTSAPPAGPPLAVIAAHCLAETGAYCRTCGDACPEAAIRFLLQPRGRARADVDGDRCTGCGDCLSPCPVGAIQLAPRDGDSA
;
A
#
# COMPACT_ATOMS: atom_id res chain seq x y z
N MET A 1 -40.16 37.51 -4.23
CA MET A 1 -39.77 36.28 -3.50
C MET A 1 -38.90 35.48 -4.46
N GLU A 2 -37.61 35.77 -4.51
CA GLU A 2 -36.68 35.28 -5.54
C GLU A 2 -35.70 34.31 -4.86
N PRO A 3 -35.61 33.04 -5.30
CA PRO A 3 -34.66 32.10 -4.71
C PRO A 3 -33.26 32.57 -5.11
N ARG A 4 -32.46 32.97 -4.11
CA ARG A 4 -31.11 33.51 -4.30
C ARG A 4 -30.18 32.44 -4.89
N LEU A 5 -30.18 32.31 -6.21
CA LEU A 5 -29.13 31.63 -6.97
C LEU A 5 -27.82 32.41 -6.76
N SER A 6 -27.04 31.97 -5.77
CA SER A 6 -25.76 32.57 -5.41
C SER A 6 -24.69 32.19 -6.43
N ARG A 7 -23.93 33.19 -6.92
CA ARG A 7 -22.81 33.04 -7.88
C ARG A 7 -21.74 32.04 -7.43
N ARG A 8 -21.71 31.66 -6.14
CA ARG A 8 -20.83 30.61 -5.59
C ARG A 8 -21.11 29.20 -6.14
N ALA A 9 -22.32 28.92 -6.61
CA ALA A 9 -22.66 27.60 -7.15
C ALA A 9 -22.09 27.33 -8.55
N LEU A 10 -21.71 28.37 -9.31
CA LEU A 10 -21.25 28.23 -10.70
C LEU A 10 -19.71 28.21 -10.84
N PHE A 11 -18.97 28.72 -9.85
CA PHE A 11 -17.49 28.75 -9.86
C PHE A 11 -16.85 28.06 -8.65
N GLY A 12 -17.64 27.40 -7.81
CA GLY A 12 -17.11 26.58 -6.72
C GLY A 12 -16.61 25.25 -7.27
N ARG A 13 -15.30 25.04 -7.30
CA ARG A 13 -14.71 23.70 -7.42
C ARG A 13 -15.25 22.89 -6.24
N GLY A 14 -16.22 22.01 -6.53
CA GLY A 14 -16.73 21.08 -5.53
C GLY A 14 -15.58 20.24 -4.94
N PRO A 15 -15.72 19.73 -3.72
CA PRO A 15 -14.72 18.82 -3.16
C PRO A 15 -14.57 17.60 -4.10
N ASP A 16 -13.40 17.45 -4.70
CA ASP A 16 -13.06 16.30 -5.53
C ASP A 16 -13.20 15.03 -4.65
N PRO A 17 -14.01 14.01 -5.01
CA PRO A 17 -14.16 12.80 -4.20
C PRO A 17 -12.85 12.01 -4.04
N THR A 18 -11.85 12.32 -4.87
CA THR A 18 -10.47 11.80 -4.78
C THR A 18 -9.62 12.51 -3.71
N SER A 19 -10.08 13.60 -3.09
CA SER A 19 -9.32 14.31 -2.05
C SER A 19 -9.62 13.85 -0.63
N ALA A 20 -10.47 12.84 -0.43
CA ALA A 20 -10.66 12.24 0.89
C ALA A 20 -9.35 11.51 1.25
N PRO A 21 -8.63 11.93 2.32
CA PRO A 21 -7.42 11.24 2.73
C PRO A 21 -7.78 9.80 3.09
N PRO A 22 -6.98 8.79 2.69
CA PRO A 22 -7.21 7.42 3.10
C PRO A 22 -7.25 7.38 4.63
N ALA A 23 -8.07 6.49 5.19
CA ALA A 23 -8.28 6.36 6.63
C ALA A 23 -6.99 6.04 7.43
N GLY A 24 -5.84 5.94 6.75
CA GLY A 24 -4.53 6.35 7.26
C GLY A 24 -3.35 5.84 6.41
N PRO A 25 -2.13 5.60 6.95
CA PRO A 25 -0.94 5.23 6.19
C PRO A 25 -1.16 4.17 5.12
N PRO A 26 -0.58 4.35 3.93
CA PRO A 26 -0.67 3.34 2.88
C PRO A 26 -0.02 2.03 3.33
N LEU A 27 -0.51 0.91 2.79
CA LEU A 27 0.01 -0.42 3.05
C LEU A 27 0.98 -0.83 1.94
N ALA A 28 2.07 -1.51 2.30
CA ALA A 28 2.90 -2.19 1.31
C ALA A 28 2.14 -3.38 0.72
N VAL A 29 2.11 -3.46 -0.61
CA VAL A 29 1.52 -4.56 -1.39
C VAL A 29 2.60 -5.19 -2.24
N ILE A 30 2.64 -6.52 -2.25
CA ILE A 30 3.64 -7.32 -2.96
C ILE A 30 2.98 -7.96 -4.19
N ALA A 31 3.57 -7.74 -5.36
CA ALA A 31 3.11 -8.26 -6.62
C ALA A 31 3.58 -9.72 -6.86
N ALA A 32 2.84 -10.44 -7.70
CA ALA A 32 3.08 -11.86 -8.01
C ALA A 32 4.46 -12.14 -8.67
N HIS A 33 5.12 -11.13 -9.22
CA HIS A 33 6.48 -11.25 -9.77
C HIS A 33 7.58 -11.11 -8.71
N CYS A 34 7.24 -11.15 -7.42
CA CYS A 34 8.20 -11.23 -6.32
C CYS A 34 9.12 -12.45 -6.48
N LEU A 35 10.43 -12.23 -6.40
CA LEU A 35 11.42 -13.29 -6.55
C LEU A 35 11.20 -14.46 -5.58
N ALA A 36 10.79 -14.18 -4.35
CA ALA A 36 10.45 -15.18 -3.34
C ALA A 36 9.32 -16.13 -3.79
N GLU A 37 8.30 -15.58 -4.44
CA GLU A 37 7.14 -16.34 -4.94
C GLU A 37 7.50 -17.15 -6.19
N THR A 38 8.44 -16.65 -6.99
CA THR A 38 8.95 -17.36 -8.18
C THR A 38 9.99 -18.44 -7.86
N GLY A 39 10.49 -18.51 -6.62
CA GLY A 39 11.37 -19.58 -6.12
C GLY A 39 12.84 -19.22 -5.94
N ALA A 40 13.18 -17.94 -6.05
CA ALA A 40 14.48 -17.45 -5.63
C ALA A 40 14.43 -17.03 -4.15
N TYR A 41 15.50 -17.29 -3.41
CA TYR A 41 15.63 -16.78 -2.04
C TYR A 41 15.92 -15.27 -2.07
N CYS A 42 14.90 -14.45 -1.80
CA CYS A 42 15.02 -12.99 -1.74
C CYS A 42 14.24 -12.47 -0.53
N ARG A 43 14.91 -11.73 0.37
CA ARG A 43 14.31 -11.15 1.58
C ARG A 43 14.66 -9.68 1.82
N THR A 44 15.27 -9.02 0.84
CA THR A 44 15.87 -7.70 1.00
C THR A 44 14.90 -6.63 1.50
N CYS A 45 13.64 -6.65 1.04
CA CYS A 45 12.62 -5.72 1.54
C CYS A 45 12.21 -5.97 2.99
N GLY A 46 12.23 -7.23 3.45
CA GLY A 46 11.97 -7.57 4.84
C GLY A 46 13.13 -7.14 5.74
N ASP A 47 14.37 -7.32 5.27
CA ASP A 47 15.56 -6.88 6.00
C ASP A 47 15.65 -5.35 6.09
N ALA A 48 15.13 -4.64 5.09
CA ALA A 48 15.08 -3.17 5.05
C ALA A 48 13.89 -2.56 5.82
N CYS A 49 12.87 -3.34 6.19
CA CYS A 49 11.68 -2.83 6.87
C CYS A 49 11.98 -2.62 8.37
N PRO A 50 12.02 -1.37 8.87
CA PRO A 50 12.39 -1.10 10.26
C PRO A 50 11.37 -1.66 11.26
N GLU A 51 10.10 -1.75 10.86
CA GLU A 51 9.01 -2.28 11.68
C GLU A 51 8.89 -3.81 11.58
N ALA A 52 9.72 -4.48 10.77
CA ALA A 52 9.65 -5.91 10.50
C ALA A 52 8.23 -6.39 10.12
N ALA A 53 7.51 -5.56 9.35
CA ALA A 53 6.15 -5.85 8.90
C ALA A 53 6.09 -6.88 7.76
N ILE A 54 7.19 -7.11 7.03
CA ILE A 54 7.23 -8.05 5.90
C ILE A 54 7.81 -9.39 6.35
N ARG A 55 7.02 -10.45 6.20
CA ARG A 55 7.38 -11.83 6.57
C ARG A 55 7.45 -12.73 5.35
N PHE A 56 8.29 -13.75 5.41
CA PHE A 56 8.45 -14.73 4.34
C PHE A 56 8.08 -16.12 4.86
N LEU A 57 6.93 -16.61 4.43
CA LEU A 57 6.39 -17.90 4.82
C LEU A 57 6.83 -18.96 3.83
N LEU A 58 7.63 -19.93 4.27
CA LEU A 58 8.08 -21.04 3.43
C LEU A 58 6.88 -21.81 2.89
N GLN A 59 6.88 -22.04 1.59
CA GLN A 59 5.88 -22.81 0.87
C GLN A 59 6.49 -24.14 0.39
N PRO A 60 5.65 -25.16 0.14
CA PRO A 60 6.10 -26.37 -0.53
C PRO A 60 6.83 -26.07 -1.85
N ARG A 61 7.70 -26.97 -2.27
CA ARG A 61 8.52 -26.83 -3.50
C ARG A 61 9.52 -25.67 -3.47
N GLY A 62 9.97 -25.26 -2.29
CA GLY A 62 11.09 -24.31 -2.13
C GLY A 62 10.75 -22.87 -2.52
N ARG A 63 9.47 -22.50 -2.54
CA ARG A 63 9.01 -21.11 -2.70
C ARG A 63 8.85 -20.44 -1.34
N ALA A 64 8.79 -19.12 -1.30
CA ALA A 64 8.35 -18.39 -0.13
C ALA A 64 7.26 -17.38 -0.53
N ARG A 65 6.20 -17.30 0.26
CA ARG A 65 5.18 -16.27 0.12
C ARG A 65 5.59 -15.08 0.98
N ALA A 66 5.69 -13.91 0.38
CA ALA A 66 5.90 -12.69 1.12
C ALA A 66 4.55 -12.17 1.63
N ASP A 67 4.48 -11.79 2.89
CA ASP A 67 3.25 -11.39 3.57
C ASP A 67 3.51 -10.10 4.35
N VAL A 68 2.59 -9.14 4.25
CA VAL A 68 2.72 -7.84 4.91
C VAL A 68 1.74 -7.79 6.07
N ASP A 69 2.27 -7.64 7.27
CA ASP A 69 1.51 -7.37 8.48
C ASP A 69 1.02 -5.93 8.45
N GLY A 70 -0.29 -5.76 8.25
CA GLY A 70 -0.90 -4.44 8.10
C GLY A 70 -1.01 -3.64 9.38
N ASP A 71 -0.95 -4.29 10.54
CA ASP A 71 -0.94 -3.60 11.83
C ASP A 71 0.44 -2.99 12.13
N ARG A 72 1.50 -3.60 11.58
CA ARG A 72 2.88 -3.13 11.73
C ARG A 72 3.36 -2.24 10.59
N CYS A 73 2.73 -2.31 9.42
CA CYS A 73 3.14 -1.54 8.26
C CYS A 73 2.76 -0.06 8.44
N THR A 74 3.78 0.80 8.53
CA THR A 74 3.61 2.26 8.67
C THR A 74 3.47 2.98 7.32
N GLY A 75 3.69 2.27 6.20
CA GLY A 75 3.71 2.87 4.88
C GLY A 75 4.95 3.73 4.60
N CYS A 76 6.06 3.55 5.35
CA CYS A 76 7.27 4.37 5.24
C CYS A 76 7.93 4.31 3.85
N GLY A 77 7.82 3.18 3.14
CA GLY A 77 8.37 2.99 1.80
C GLY A 77 9.82 2.51 1.74
N ASP A 78 10.47 2.23 2.88
CA ASP A 78 11.87 1.76 2.92
C ASP A 78 12.10 0.44 2.16
N CYS A 79 11.03 -0.34 1.99
CA CYS A 79 11.04 -1.59 1.22
C CYS A 79 11.07 -1.38 -0.31
N LEU A 80 10.75 -0.18 -0.83
CA LEU A 80 10.63 0.09 -2.27
C LEU A 80 11.99 0.07 -2.98
N SER A 81 12.92 0.91 -2.54
CA SER A 81 14.27 1.04 -3.12
C SER A 81 15.09 -0.25 -3.14
N PRO A 82 15.13 -1.08 -2.08
CA PRO A 82 15.90 -2.33 -2.08
C PRO A 82 15.29 -3.45 -2.91
N CYS A 83 14.06 -3.30 -3.43
CA CYS A 83 13.42 -4.35 -4.22
C CYS A 83 14.04 -4.41 -5.64
N PRO A 84 14.80 -5.47 -5.98
CA PRO A 84 15.54 -5.52 -7.25
C PRO A 84 14.64 -5.66 -8.49
N VAL A 85 13.38 -6.06 -8.29
CA VAL A 85 12.39 -6.30 -9.35
C VAL A 85 11.18 -5.36 -9.28
N GLY A 86 11.21 -4.36 -8.38
CA GLY A 86 10.11 -3.41 -8.21
C GLY A 86 8.76 -4.07 -7.92
N ALA A 87 8.75 -5.19 -7.18
CA ALA A 87 7.54 -5.94 -6.86
C ALA A 87 6.72 -5.35 -5.70
N ILE A 88 7.10 -4.18 -5.17
CA ILE A 88 6.45 -3.56 -4.01
C ILE A 88 5.84 -2.23 -4.42
N GLN A 89 4.62 -1.99 -3.95
CA GLN A 89 3.88 -0.74 -4.13
C GLN A 89 3.28 -0.33 -2.77
N LEU A 90 3.03 0.96 -2.60
CA LEU A 90 2.23 1.48 -1.48
C LEU A 90 0.81 1.73 -1.99
N ALA A 91 -0.16 1.00 -1.47
CA ALA A 91 -1.57 1.16 -1.82
C ALA A 91 -2.33 1.83 -0.66
N PRO A 92 -3.39 2.60 -0.93
CA PRO A 92 -4.33 3.00 0.11
C PRO A 92 -4.79 1.78 0.87
N ARG A 93 -4.77 1.86 2.21
CA ARG A 93 -5.52 0.89 3.00
C ARG A 93 -6.98 1.27 2.95
N ASP A 94 -7.77 0.42 2.29
CA ASP A 94 -9.22 0.49 2.39
C ASP A 94 -9.56 0.18 3.85
N GLY A 95 -9.76 1.24 4.64
CA GLY A 95 -9.99 1.11 6.07
C GLY A 95 -11.21 0.26 6.34
N ASP A 96 -11.04 -0.73 7.22
CA ASP A 96 -12.07 -1.23 8.11
C ASP A 96 -13.30 -1.84 7.41
N SER A 97 -13.20 -3.11 6.98
CA SER A 97 -14.38 -3.96 7.09
C SER A 97 -14.49 -4.38 8.55
N ALA A 98 -15.40 -3.72 9.25
CA ALA A 98 -15.91 -3.95 10.61
C ALA A 98 -15.86 -5.39 11.14
#